data_AF-A0A7C3M2D0-F1
#
_entry.id   AF-A0A7C3M2D0-F1
#
_cell.length_a   1.000
_cell.length_b   1.000
_cell.length_c   1.000
_cell.angle_alpha   90.00
_cell.angle_beta   90.00
_cell.angle_gamma   90.00
#
_symmetry.space_group_name_H-M   'P 1'
#
loop_
_entity.id
_entity.type
_entity.pdbx_description
1 polymer ?
#
loop_
_entity_poly.entity_id
_entity_poly.type
_entity_poly.pdbx_seq_one_letter_code
_entity_poly.pdbx_strand_id
1 'polypeptide(L)'
;MKGVFVHRDSVLRDSHIAPHSAPETWRLAPATLEAMRSLAATEDTLVFILGVSSADSSTRAGDGHENMGLDVLVKQIEAAGGRVDALISCAHGGQKACKCWGEYPAALWLVASQFGLKPDECYVLGDSARDVTAAYAAGARPMIILCARTIGEILGDLPEHKDLPIALDLTTAVRYIAVEEEITRQLGHTRTPAPPIPPELFYADAEVLPTIKVTSPLAQGLQSRLRRTRAQLRDMVRWLTFFVLGAVGLSLGIAYMLTHLYRVQP
;
A
#
# COMPACT_ATOMS: atom_id res chain seq x y z
N MET A 1 1.83 -13.33 0.68
CA MET A 1 2.69 -12.13 0.61
C MET A 1 2.15 -11.12 1.59
N LYS A 2 3.03 -10.58 2.44
CA LYS A 2 2.70 -9.50 3.37
C LYS A 2 3.46 -8.23 3.01
N GLY A 3 2.97 -7.09 3.46
CA GLY A 3 3.58 -5.78 3.25
C GLY A 3 3.90 -5.09 4.56
N VAL A 4 5.08 -4.50 4.67
CA VAL A 4 5.44 -3.56 5.73
C VAL A 4 5.57 -2.19 5.10
N PHE A 5 4.64 -1.30 5.44
CA PHE A 5 4.60 0.07 4.99
C PHE A 5 5.28 0.94 6.05
N VAL A 6 6.35 1.65 5.68
CA VAL A 6 7.10 2.51 6.58
C VAL A 6 6.94 3.94 6.15
N HIS A 7 6.39 4.79 7.04
CA HIS A 7 6.28 6.22 6.78
C HIS A 7 7.68 6.85 6.74
N ARG A 8 7.91 7.70 5.75
CA ARG A 8 9.20 8.36 5.51
C ARG A 8 9.68 9.09 6.76
N ASP A 9 8.79 9.81 7.42
CA ASP A 9 9.15 10.63 8.57
C ASP A 9 9.55 9.77 9.78
N SER A 10 8.99 8.57 9.92
CA SER A 10 9.48 7.59 10.90
C SER A 10 10.94 7.22 10.65
N VAL A 11 11.31 6.92 9.40
CA VAL A 11 12.69 6.57 9.02
C VAL A 11 13.65 7.73 9.30
N LEU A 12 13.25 8.95 8.94
CA LEU A 12 14.07 10.16 9.16
C LEU A 12 14.25 10.45 10.65
N ARG A 13 13.17 10.45 11.43
CA ARG A 13 13.23 10.76 12.86
C ARG A 13 13.97 9.69 13.66
N ASP A 14 13.88 8.43 13.25
CA ASP A 14 14.66 7.33 13.86
C ASP A 14 16.17 7.56 13.69
N SER A 15 16.56 8.20 12.60
CA SER A 15 17.93 8.66 12.35
C SER A 15 18.24 10.05 12.92
N HIS A 16 17.38 10.62 13.77
CA HIS A 16 17.49 11.98 14.30
C HIS A 16 17.53 13.09 13.23
N ILE A 17 16.91 12.85 12.07
CA ILE A 17 16.82 13.80 10.97
C ILE A 17 15.45 14.49 11.02
N ALA A 18 15.44 15.82 10.87
CA ALA A 18 14.21 16.59 10.74
C ALA A 18 13.53 16.31 9.39
N PRO A 19 12.25 15.89 9.33
CA PRO A 19 11.60 15.53 8.06
C PRO A 19 11.52 16.63 7.00
N HIS A 20 11.59 17.91 7.43
CA HIS A 20 11.57 19.07 6.53
C HIS A 20 12.97 19.50 6.06
N SER A 21 14.04 18.81 6.46
CA SER A 21 15.39 19.13 5.99
C SER A 21 15.62 18.70 4.54
N ALA A 22 16.58 19.33 3.86
CA ALA A 22 16.87 19.05 2.46
C ALA A 22 17.32 17.59 2.24
N PRO A 23 16.74 16.84 1.27
CA PRO A 23 17.04 15.43 1.06
C PRO A 23 18.52 15.09 0.89
N GLU A 24 19.31 15.98 0.30
CA GLU A 24 20.74 15.78 0.04
C GLU A 24 21.56 15.65 1.34
N THR A 25 21.05 16.25 2.42
CA THR A 25 21.67 16.26 3.75
C THR A 25 21.40 15.00 4.56
N TRP A 26 20.43 14.17 4.15
CA TRP A 26 20.00 13.02 4.93
C TRP A 26 21.09 11.97 5.03
N ARG A 27 21.39 11.52 6.25
CA ARG A 27 22.33 10.43 6.55
C ARG A 27 21.70 9.52 7.58
N LEU A 28 21.19 8.39 7.12
CA LEU A 28 20.51 7.43 7.98
C LEU A 28 21.47 6.85 9.01
N ALA A 29 20.99 6.71 10.25
CA ALA A 29 21.74 6.10 11.32
C ALA A 29 21.95 4.60 11.04
N PRO A 30 23.10 4.02 11.45
CA PRO A 30 23.36 2.60 11.27
C PRO A 30 22.24 1.68 11.81
N ALA A 31 21.66 2.03 12.95
CA ALA A 31 20.56 1.28 13.56
C ALA A 31 19.30 1.27 12.67
N THR A 32 18.93 2.42 12.08
CA THR A 32 17.81 2.54 11.14
C THR A 32 18.05 1.69 9.88
N LEU A 33 19.26 1.74 9.33
CA LEU A 33 19.65 0.93 8.17
C LEU A 33 19.57 -0.57 8.46
N GLU A 34 20.05 -1.00 9.64
CA GLU A 34 19.97 -2.39 10.07
C GLU A 34 18.52 -2.85 10.29
N ALA A 35 17.67 -2.00 10.86
CA ALA A 35 16.25 -2.29 11.02
C ALA A 35 15.55 -2.45 9.65
N MET A 36 15.78 -1.53 8.72
CA MET A 36 15.23 -1.62 7.36
C MET A 36 15.72 -2.87 6.62
N ARG A 37 16.99 -3.24 6.79
CA ARG A 37 17.54 -4.49 6.25
C ARG A 37 16.83 -5.72 6.83
N SER A 38 16.57 -5.70 8.14
CA SER A 38 15.95 -6.81 8.85
C SER A 38 14.47 -7.00 8.49
N LEU A 39 13.74 -5.93 8.14
CA LEU A 39 12.36 -6.03 7.65
C LEU A 39 12.23 -6.87 6.37
N ALA A 40 13.25 -6.80 5.50
CA ALA A 40 13.28 -7.51 4.24
C ALA A 40 13.89 -8.92 4.34
N ALA A 41 14.08 -9.46 5.56
CA ALA A 41 14.80 -10.72 5.78
C ALA A 41 14.13 -11.95 5.13
N THR A 42 12.81 -11.89 4.87
CA THR A 42 12.07 -12.98 4.22
C THR A 42 11.60 -12.56 2.83
N GLU A 43 11.53 -13.51 1.89
CA GLU A 43 11.00 -13.27 0.53
C GLU A 43 9.49 -13.01 0.51
N ASP A 44 8.76 -13.49 1.52
CA ASP A 44 7.31 -13.30 1.63
C ASP A 44 6.89 -11.90 2.13
N THR A 45 7.87 -11.07 2.51
CA THR A 45 7.66 -9.72 3.06
C THR A 45 8.16 -8.66 2.09
N LEU A 46 7.23 -7.83 1.62
CA LEU A 46 7.55 -6.64 0.82
C LEU A 46 7.67 -5.42 1.71
N VAL A 47 8.69 -4.59 1.48
CA VAL A 47 8.93 -3.35 2.23
C VAL A 47 8.59 -2.15 1.34
N PHE A 48 7.71 -1.29 1.84
CA PHE A 48 7.29 -0.09 1.15
C PHE A 48 7.68 1.15 1.95
N ILE A 49 8.20 2.18 1.28
CA ILE A 49 8.40 3.49 1.91
C ILE A 49 7.35 4.45 1.37
N LEU A 50 6.62 5.09 2.28
CA LEU A 50 5.55 6.02 1.98
C LEU A 50 5.95 7.46 2.31
N GLY A 51 5.83 8.35 1.34
CA GLY A 51 5.85 9.80 1.54
C GLY A 51 4.47 10.40 1.26
N VAL A 52 3.92 11.12 2.24
CA VAL A 52 2.69 11.90 2.09
C VAL A 52 3.03 13.37 2.27
N SER A 53 2.62 14.23 1.33
CA SER A 53 2.77 15.68 1.52
C SER A 53 1.84 16.14 2.64
N SER A 54 2.38 16.87 3.62
CA SER A 54 1.60 17.42 4.73
C SER A 54 0.71 18.55 4.25
N ALA A 55 -0.54 18.62 4.74
CA ALA A 55 -1.52 19.64 4.36
C ALA A 55 -1.06 21.09 4.62
N ASP A 56 -0.11 21.30 5.53
CA ASP A 56 0.39 22.62 5.96
C ASP A 56 1.41 23.26 5.00
N SER A 57 1.78 22.60 3.89
CA SER A 57 2.57 23.24 2.84
C SER A 57 1.69 24.17 2.00
N SER A 58 1.31 25.33 2.55
CA SER A 58 0.70 26.43 1.78
C SER A 58 1.64 27.05 0.74
N THR A 59 2.77 26.42 0.44
CA THR A 59 3.75 26.89 -0.53
C THR A 59 3.35 26.42 -1.91
N ARG A 60 2.49 27.23 -2.55
CA ARG A 60 2.28 27.38 -4.00
C ARG A 60 2.25 26.09 -4.82
N ALA A 61 1.04 25.72 -5.22
CA ALA A 61 0.79 25.01 -6.48
C ALA A 61 1.48 25.76 -7.64
N GLY A 62 2.62 25.26 -8.08
CA GLY A 62 3.40 25.80 -9.19
C GLY A 62 4.69 25.02 -9.34
N ASP A 63 4.75 24.14 -10.34
CA ASP A 63 5.91 23.40 -10.82
C ASP A 63 6.81 22.73 -9.77
N GLY A 64 6.49 21.48 -9.48
CA GLY A 64 7.41 20.57 -8.79
C GLY A 64 6.66 19.48 -8.07
N HIS A 65 6.77 18.25 -8.56
CA HIS A 65 6.65 17.11 -7.69
C HIS A 65 7.59 17.36 -6.52
N GLU A 66 7.04 17.67 -5.34
CA GLU A 66 7.81 17.87 -4.12
C GLU A 66 8.75 16.65 -4.00
N ASN A 67 10.06 16.88 -4.14
CA ASN A 67 11.05 15.81 -4.08
C ASN A 67 11.04 15.29 -2.65
N MET A 68 10.17 14.31 -2.37
CA MET A 68 10.02 13.69 -1.06
C MET A 68 11.29 12.94 -0.63
N GLY A 69 12.35 12.95 -1.44
CA GLY A 69 13.66 12.39 -1.12
C GLY A 69 13.66 10.87 -0.98
N LEU A 70 12.59 10.19 -1.36
CA LEU A 70 12.44 8.74 -1.19
C LEU A 70 13.55 7.97 -1.91
N ASP A 71 14.00 8.46 -3.07
CA ASP A 71 15.13 7.88 -3.81
C ASP A 71 16.46 7.98 -3.04
N VAL A 72 16.65 9.03 -2.22
CA VAL A 72 17.84 9.17 -1.37
C VAL A 72 17.82 8.13 -0.26
N LEU A 73 16.65 7.87 0.34
CA LEU A 73 16.49 6.85 1.38
C LEU A 73 16.75 5.45 0.83
N VAL A 74 16.15 5.11 -0.32
CA VAL A 74 16.33 3.79 -0.96
C VAL A 74 17.80 3.53 -1.28
N LYS A 75 18.51 4.52 -1.85
CA LYS A 75 19.94 4.37 -2.15
C LYS A 75 20.77 4.06 -0.90
N GLN A 76 20.48 4.71 0.22
CA GLN A 76 21.21 4.46 1.48
C GLN A 76 20.88 3.08 2.06
N ILE A 77 19.61 2.68 2.02
CA ILE A 77 19.14 1.36 2.51
C ILE A 77 19.73 0.23 1.66
N GLU A 78 19.70 0.35 0.34
CA GLU A 78 20.26 -0.64 -0.60
C GLU A 78 21.79 -0.73 -0.45
N ALA A 79 22.49 0.41 -0.28
CA ALA A 79 23.93 0.43 -0.04
C ALA A 79 24.31 -0.29 1.28
N ALA A 80 23.41 -0.30 2.27
CA ALA A 80 23.57 -1.05 3.52
C ALA A 80 23.11 -2.52 3.42
N GLY A 81 22.74 -2.99 2.24
CA GLY A 81 22.26 -4.36 2.00
C GLY A 81 20.79 -4.61 2.37
N GLY A 82 20.02 -3.55 2.63
CA GLY A 82 18.57 -3.64 2.78
C GLY A 82 17.84 -3.67 1.43
N ARG A 83 16.54 -3.95 1.47
CA ARG A 83 15.68 -3.98 0.29
C ARG A 83 14.44 -3.11 0.53
N VAL A 84 14.11 -2.31 -0.47
CA VAL A 84 12.82 -1.61 -0.57
C VAL A 84 12.17 -2.07 -1.87
N ASP A 85 10.92 -2.52 -1.79
CA ASP A 85 10.21 -3.15 -2.89
C ASP A 85 9.46 -2.14 -3.77
N ALA A 86 8.84 -1.13 -3.14
CA ALA A 86 8.36 0.04 -3.87
C ALA A 86 8.29 1.31 -3.00
N LEU A 87 8.32 2.45 -3.68
CA LEU A 87 8.08 3.78 -3.13
C LEU A 87 6.67 4.23 -3.43
N ILE A 88 6.00 4.80 -2.44
CA ILE A 88 4.65 5.34 -2.56
C ILE A 88 4.72 6.83 -2.27
N SER A 89 4.30 7.68 -3.20
CA SER A 89 4.33 9.13 -3.04
C SER A 89 2.97 9.74 -3.35
N CYS A 90 2.45 10.52 -2.41
CA CYS A 90 1.21 11.28 -2.58
C CYS A 90 1.50 12.78 -2.66
N ALA A 91 1.52 13.34 -3.87
CA ALA A 91 1.77 14.77 -4.12
C ALA A 91 0.52 15.66 -3.96
N HIS A 92 -0.61 15.11 -3.52
CA HIS A 92 -1.83 15.90 -3.32
C HIS A 92 -1.72 16.70 -2.02
N GLY A 93 -1.61 18.02 -2.13
CA GLY A 93 -1.70 18.92 -0.98
C GLY A 93 -3.09 18.91 -0.33
N GLY A 94 -3.18 19.45 0.89
CA GLY A 94 -4.39 19.42 1.73
C GLY A 94 -5.62 20.15 1.18
N GLN A 95 -5.49 20.91 0.08
CA GLN A 95 -6.61 21.61 -0.56
C GLN A 95 -7.46 20.70 -1.48
N LYS A 96 -6.90 19.60 -1.99
CA LYS A 96 -7.70 18.57 -2.67
C LYS A 96 -8.18 17.59 -1.61
N ALA A 97 -9.39 17.04 -1.79
CA ALA A 97 -9.90 15.93 -0.99
C ALA A 97 -9.07 14.66 -1.24
N CYS A 98 -7.81 14.67 -0.82
CA CYS A 98 -6.86 13.60 -1.01
C CYS A 98 -7.32 12.40 -0.20
N LYS A 99 -7.69 11.34 -0.92
CA LYS A 99 -8.11 10.06 -0.36
C LYS A 99 -6.96 9.06 -0.34
N CYS A 100 -5.70 9.50 -0.35
CA CYS A 100 -4.55 8.58 -0.36
C CYS A 100 -4.25 7.99 1.01
N TRP A 101 -4.50 8.75 2.08
CA TRP A 101 -4.09 8.41 3.45
C TRP A 101 -5.03 9.01 4.52
N GLY A 102 -5.27 8.27 5.61
CA GLY A 102 -6.25 8.57 6.66
C GLY A 102 -7.47 7.66 6.55
N GLU A 103 -8.67 8.19 6.79
CA GLU A 103 -9.95 7.44 6.75
C GLU A 103 -10.19 6.65 5.46
N TYR A 104 -9.69 7.17 4.34
CA TYR A 104 -9.70 6.48 3.06
C TYR A 104 -8.25 6.22 2.65
N PRO A 105 -7.67 5.05 2.94
CA PRO A 105 -6.27 4.73 2.65
C PRO A 105 -6.10 4.16 1.24
N ALA A 106 -6.46 4.93 0.20
CA ALA A 106 -6.37 4.46 -1.20
C ALA A 106 -4.96 3.95 -1.57
N ALA A 107 -3.91 4.52 -0.99
CA ALA A 107 -2.54 4.09 -1.21
C ALA A 107 -2.30 2.63 -0.78
N LEU A 108 -2.73 2.27 0.44
CA LEU A 108 -2.58 0.91 0.97
C LEU A 108 -3.35 -0.10 0.13
N TRP A 109 -4.59 0.21 -0.21
CA TRP A 109 -5.42 -0.66 -1.03
C TRP A 109 -4.90 -0.82 -2.46
N LEU A 110 -4.40 0.25 -3.06
CA LEU A 110 -3.82 0.19 -4.40
C LEU A 110 -2.59 -0.70 -4.42
N VAL A 111 -1.68 -0.55 -3.45
CA VAL A 111 -0.50 -1.41 -3.32
C VAL A 111 -0.91 -2.85 -3.02
N ALA A 112 -1.85 -3.07 -2.11
CA ALA A 112 -2.36 -4.41 -1.82
C ALA A 112 -2.90 -5.10 -3.06
N SER A 113 -3.68 -4.39 -3.88
CA SER A 113 -4.16 -4.90 -5.16
C SER A 113 -3.04 -5.14 -6.18
N GLN A 114 -2.04 -4.26 -6.28
CA GLN A 114 -0.97 -4.38 -7.27
C GLN A 114 0.02 -5.51 -6.96
N PHE A 115 0.21 -5.85 -5.69
CA PHE A 115 1.17 -6.86 -5.24
C PHE A 115 0.51 -8.12 -4.65
N GLY A 116 -0.82 -8.19 -4.63
CA GLY A 116 -1.56 -9.35 -4.11
C GLY A 116 -1.35 -9.52 -2.60
N LEU A 117 -1.28 -8.41 -1.87
CA LEU A 117 -1.13 -8.41 -0.43
C LEU A 117 -2.48 -8.64 0.24
N LYS A 118 -2.46 -9.28 1.39
CA LYS A 118 -3.59 -9.36 2.31
C LYS A 118 -3.42 -8.29 3.38
N PRO A 119 -4.26 -7.23 3.41
CA PRO A 119 -4.05 -6.12 4.34
C PRO A 119 -3.98 -6.54 5.81
N ASP A 120 -4.73 -7.57 6.23
CA ASP A 120 -4.70 -8.17 7.57
C ASP A 120 -3.37 -8.85 7.92
N GLU A 121 -2.57 -9.18 6.91
CA GLU A 121 -1.19 -9.67 7.09
C GLU A 121 -0.15 -8.52 7.09
N CYS A 122 -0.56 -7.29 6.74
CA CYS A 122 0.34 -6.14 6.58
C CYS A 122 0.48 -5.30 7.84
N TYR A 123 1.60 -4.56 7.91
CA TYR A 123 1.93 -3.61 8.97
C TYR A 123 2.11 -2.21 8.42
N VAL A 124 1.68 -1.20 9.16
CA VAL A 124 1.91 0.21 8.88
C VAL A 124 2.70 0.80 10.05
N LEU A 125 3.98 1.07 9.80
CA LEU A 125 4.88 1.75 10.70
C LEU A 125 4.78 3.25 10.45
N GLY A 126 4.21 3.97 11.40
CA GLY A 126 3.89 5.38 11.27
C GLY A 126 4.35 6.22 12.45
N ASP A 127 4.13 7.51 12.34
CA ASP A 127 4.60 8.51 13.31
C ASP A 127 3.57 9.61 13.59
N SER A 128 2.31 9.35 13.19
CA SER A 128 1.15 10.23 13.36
C SER A 128 -0.13 9.43 13.63
N ALA A 129 -1.12 10.06 14.28
CA ALA A 129 -2.47 9.50 14.41
C ALA A 129 -3.11 9.15 13.05
N ARG A 130 -2.80 9.92 12.00
CA ARG A 130 -3.30 9.68 10.64
C ARG A 130 -2.82 8.36 10.06
N ASP A 131 -1.60 7.92 10.39
CA ASP A 131 -1.08 6.61 9.98
C ASP A 131 -1.84 5.46 10.65
N VAL A 132 -2.20 5.66 11.93
CA VAL A 132 -2.98 4.69 12.70
C VAL A 132 -4.36 4.52 12.07
N THR A 133 -5.07 5.63 11.83
CA THR A 133 -6.35 5.64 11.13
C THR A 133 -6.26 4.93 9.78
N ALA A 134 -5.24 5.25 8.97
CA ALA A 134 -5.03 4.64 7.66
C ALA A 134 -4.85 3.12 7.75
N ALA A 135 -4.09 2.64 8.73
CA ALA A 135 -3.87 1.22 8.94
C ALA A 135 -5.18 0.51 9.29
N TYR A 136 -5.93 1.01 10.29
CA TYR A 136 -7.20 0.41 10.69
C TYR A 136 -8.24 0.42 9.57
N ALA A 137 -8.39 1.55 8.86
CA ALA A 137 -9.29 1.65 7.71
C ALA A 137 -8.92 0.66 6.60
N ALA A 138 -7.62 0.39 6.40
CA ALA A 138 -7.16 -0.60 5.43
C ALA A 138 -7.30 -2.05 5.92
N GLY A 139 -7.54 -2.28 7.22
CA GLY A 139 -7.43 -3.59 7.86
C GLY A 139 -5.99 -4.04 8.11
N ALA A 140 -5.01 -3.14 8.03
CA ALA A 140 -3.63 -3.40 8.37
C ALA A 140 -3.33 -3.12 9.84
N ARG A 141 -2.21 -3.64 10.34
CA ARG A 141 -1.78 -3.47 11.72
C ARG A 141 -0.99 -2.17 11.89
N PRO A 142 -1.49 -1.18 12.63
CA PRO A 142 -0.69 0.01 12.94
C PRO A 142 0.39 -0.30 13.96
N MET A 143 1.50 0.41 13.87
CA MET A 143 2.49 0.52 14.92
C MET A 143 3.09 1.92 14.88
N ILE A 144 3.11 2.58 16.03
CA ILE A 144 3.69 3.92 16.17
C ILE A 144 5.16 3.80 16.54
N ILE A 145 5.99 4.63 15.91
CA ILE A 145 7.40 4.80 16.26
C ILE A 145 7.59 6.18 16.88
N LEU A 146 8.00 6.21 18.15
CA LEU A 146 8.11 7.44 18.93
C LEU A 146 9.27 8.33 18.48
N CYS A 147 10.46 7.75 18.29
CA CYS A 147 11.69 8.48 17.99
C CYS A 147 11.91 9.68 18.92
N ALA A 148 11.91 9.42 20.23
CA ALA A 148 12.04 10.40 21.32
C ALA A 148 10.88 11.40 21.51
N ARG A 149 9.76 11.24 20.79
CA ARG A 149 8.51 11.96 21.09
C ARG A 149 7.65 11.20 22.09
N THR A 150 6.76 11.92 22.75
CA THR A 150 5.77 11.34 23.66
C THR A 150 4.55 10.81 22.91
N ILE A 151 3.80 9.92 23.55
CA ILE A 151 2.54 9.41 23.01
C ILE A 151 1.55 10.55 22.77
N GLY A 152 1.47 11.51 23.70
CA GLY A 152 0.59 12.69 23.57
C GLY A 152 0.96 13.60 22.39
N GLU A 153 2.25 13.75 22.08
CA GLU A 153 2.69 14.53 20.91
C GLU A 153 2.27 13.89 19.58
N ILE A 154 2.13 12.56 19.52
CA ILE A 154 1.82 11.83 18.28
C ILE A 154 0.32 11.55 18.14
N LEU A 155 -0.32 11.16 19.23
CA LEU A 155 -1.69 10.65 19.26
C LEU A 155 -2.69 11.60 19.93
N GLY A 156 -2.21 12.67 20.59
CA GLY A 156 -3.04 13.56 21.40
C GLY A 156 -3.47 12.93 22.73
N ASP A 157 -4.29 13.67 23.49
CA ASP A 157 -4.74 13.26 24.83
C ASP A 157 -5.85 12.20 24.80
N LEU A 158 -6.65 12.18 23.73
CA LEU A 158 -7.79 11.28 23.58
C LEU A 158 -7.77 10.58 22.21
N PRO A 159 -6.83 9.65 21.99
CA PRO A 159 -6.76 8.96 20.72
C PRO A 159 -7.97 8.08 20.49
N GLU A 160 -8.41 8.05 19.24
CA GLU A 160 -9.51 7.22 18.77
C GLU A 160 -9.22 5.72 18.97
N HIS A 161 -7.96 5.33 18.80
CA HIS A 161 -7.48 3.97 18.99
C HIS A 161 -6.45 3.89 20.12
N LYS A 162 -6.63 2.95 21.05
CA LYS A 162 -5.81 2.80 22.27
C LYS A 162 -5.03 1.49 22.34
N ASP A 163 -5.46 0.47 21.61
CA ASP A 163 -4.88 -0.87 21.62
C ASP A 163 -3.96 -1.10 20.41
N LEU A 164 -2.86 -0.34 20.37
CA LEU A 164 -1.86 -0.45 19.30
C LEU A 164 -0.43 -0.52 19.87
N PRO A 165 0.47 -1.29 19.23
CA PRO A 165 1.85 -1.38 19.66
C PRO A 165 2.60 -0.05 19.41
N ILE A 166 3.33 0.39 20.43
CA ILE A 166 4.17 1.59 20.39
C ILE A 166 5.62 1.15 20.55
N ALA A 167 6.45 1.46 19.56
CA ALA A 167 7.88 1.21 19.56
C ALA A 167 8.66 2.51 19.84
N LEU A 168 9.77 2.40 20.57
CA LEU A 168 10.65 3.54 20.84
C LEU A 168 11.40 3.98 19.57
N ASP A 169 11.82 3.01 18.78
CA ASP A 169 12.63 3.13 17.58
C ASP A 169 12.23 2.06 16.55
N LEU A 170 12.77 2.19 15.34
CA LEU A 170 12.49 1.27 14.24
C LEU A 170 13.03 -0.13 14.56
N THR A 171 14.18 -0.26 15.22
CA THR A 171 14.74 -1.55 15.64
C THR A 171 13.77 -2.34 16.53
N THR A 172 13.14 -1.67 17.50
CA THR A 172 12.13 -2.26 18.38
C THR A 172 10.87 -2.63 17.60
N ALA A 173 10.44 -1.78 16.66
CA ALA A 173 9.30 -2.07 15.79
C ALA A 173 9.51 -3.36 14.97
N VAL A 174 10.70 -3.52 14.38
CA VAL A 174 11.07 -4.74 13.64
C VAL A 174 11.06 -5.97 14.54
N ARG A 175 11.56 -5.85 15.77
CA ARG A 175 11.53 -6.96 16.73
C ARG A 175 10.10 -7.36 17.09
N TYR A 176 9.19 -6.40 17.27
CA TYR A 176 7.77 -6.70 17.49
C TYR A 176 7.15 -7.44 16.32
N ILE A 177 7.41 -7.00 15.08
CA ILE A 177 6.95 -7.72 13.88
C ILE A 177 7.51 -9.15 13.89
N ALA A 178 8.81 -9.34 14.13
CA ALA A 178 9.41 -10.67 14.13
C ALA A 178 8.78 -11.61 15.16
N VAL A 179 8.49 -11.12 16.37
CA VAL A 179 7.80 -11.89 17.42
C VAL A 179 6.37 -12.22 17.01
N GLU A 180 5.61 -11.25 16.50
CA GLU A 180 4.24 -11.46 16.02
C GLU A 180 4.17 -12.50 14.89
N GLU A 181 5.14 -12.47 13.97
CA GLU A 181 5.23 -13.43 12.88
C GLU A 181 5.62 -14.83 13.37
N GLU A 182 6.49 -14.94 14.40
CA GLU A 182 6.79 -16.22 15.02
C GLU A 182 5.58 -16.81 15.73
N ILE A 183 4.85 -16.00 16.50
CA ILE A 183 3.60 -16.41 17.16
C ILE A 183 2.59 -16.88 16.12
N THR A 184 2.43 -16.12 15.03
CA THR A 184 1.52 -16.46 13.93
C THR A 184 1.88 -17.82 13.31
N ARG A 185 3.18 -18.09 13.12
CA ARG A 185 3.67 -19.37 12.58
C ARG A 185 3.44 -20.54 13.54
N GLN A 186 3.60 -20.34 14.84
CA GLN A 186 3.50 -21.41 15.84
C GLN A 186 2.05 -21.72 16.25
N LEU A 187 1.24 -20.68 16.47
CA LEU A 187 -0.09 -20.80 17.06
C LEU A 187 -1.23 -20.59 16.05
N GLY A 188 -0.90 -20.21 14.82
CA GLY A 188 -1.88 -19.93 13.77
C GLY A 188 -2.42 -18.49 13.83
N HIS A 189 -3.40 -18.23 12.98
CA HIS A 189 -3.90 -16.87 12.72
C HIS A 189 -5.14 -16.55 13.56
N THR A 190 -5.04 -15.54 14.41
CA THR A 190 -6.18 -14.85 15.07
C THR A 190 -6.30 -13.41 14.59
N ARG A 191 -6.19 -13.16 13.28
CA ARG A 191 -6.27 -11.80 12.72
C ARG A 191 -7.69 -11.50 12.24
N THR A 192 -8.18 -10.31 12.57
CA THR A 192 -9.45 -9.82 12.02
C THR A 192 -9.30 -9.67 10.51
N PRO A 193 -10.21 -10.27 9.71
CA PRO A 193 -10.17 -10.12 8.26
C PRO A 193 -10.24 -8.64 7.88
N ALA A 194 -9.41 -8.22 6.93
CA ALA A 194 -9.45 -6.88 6.40
C ALA A 194 -10.81 -6.59 5.73
N PRO A 195 -11.32 -5.34 5.82
CA PRO A 195 -12.49 -4.96 5.05
C PRO A 195 -12.21 -5.09 3.54
N PRO A 196 -13.22 -5.41 2.73
CA PRO A 196 -13.03 -5.50 1.28
C PRO A 196 -12.61 -4.15 0.72
N ILE A 197 -11.66 -4.17 -0.23
CA ILE A 197 -11.19 -2.97 -0.92
C ILE A 197 -12.38 -2.34 -1.66
N PRO A 198 -12.68 -1.04 -1.47
CA PRO A 198 -13.78 -0.38 -2.15
C PRO A 198 -13.62 -0.42 -3.68
N PRO A 199 -14.68 -0.77 -4.44
CA PRO A 199 -14.59 -0.90 -5.90
C PRO A 199 -14.33 0.43 -6.59
N GLU A 200 -14.77 1.55 -6.01
CA GLU A 200 -14.56 2.92 -6.52
C GLU A 200 -13.08 3.23 -6.75
N LEU A 201 -12.18 2.63 -5.97
CA LEU A 201 -10.74 2.79 -6.12
C LEU A 201 -10.24 2.40 -7.52
N PHE A 202 -10.87 1.42 -8.16
CA PHE A 202 -10.46 0.93 -9.48
C PHE A 202 -10.95 1.82 -10.63
N TYR A 203 -11.87 2.74 -10.35
CA TYR A 203 -12.43 3.69 -11.31
C TYR A 203 -11.98 5.13 -11.03
N ALA A 204 -11.17 5.34 -9.98
CA ALA A 204 -10.66 6.66 -9.63
C ALA A 204 -9.70 7.17 -10.71
N ASP A 205 -9.77 8.48 -10.98
CA ASP A 205 -8.87 9.14 -11.93
C ASP A 205 -7.41 9.02 -11.48
N ALA A 206 -6.52 8.77 -12.45
CA ALA A 206 -5.09 8.61 -12.18
C ALA A 206 -4.47 9.84 -11.51
N GLU A 207 -5.04 11.02 -11.72
CA GLU A 207 -4.61 12.28 -11.10
C GLU A 207 -4.92 12.36 -9.60
N VAL A 208 -5.77 11.49 -9.05
CA VAL A 208 -6.17 11.45 -7.63
C VAL A 208 -5.51 10.28 -6.89
N LEU A 209 -4.83 9.39 -7.62
CA LEU A 209 -4.14 8.24 -7.06
C LEU A 209 -2.68 8.56 -6.71
N PRO A 210 -2.11 7.86 -5.71
CA PRO A 210 -0.70 8.02 -5.38
C PRO A 210 0.18 7.38 -6.46
N THR A 211 1.38 7.91 -6.63
CA THR A 211 2.39 7.34 -7.52
C THR A 211 3.11 6.20 -6.81
N ILE A 212 3.21 5.05 -7.49
CA ILE A 212 3.95 3.87 -7.00
C ILE A 212 5.14 3.62 -7.93
N LYS A 213 6.35 3.70 -7.40
CA LYS A 213 7.60 3.42 -8.12
C LYS A 213 8.22 2.13 -7.58
N VAL A 214 8.22 1.08 -8.38
CA VAL A 214 8.78 -0.23 -8.01
C VAL A 214 10.30 -0.20 -8.12
N THR A 215 10.99 -0.68 -7.08
CA THR A 215 12.45 -0.59 -6.97
C THR A 215 13.13 -1.96 -7.00
N SER A 216 12.57 -2.98 -6.34
CA SER A 216 13.22 -4.30 -6.26
C SER A 216 12.87 -5.23 -7.44
N PRO A 217 13.80 -6.14 -7.82
CA PRO A 217 13.52 -7.17 -8.83
C PRO A 217 12.37 -8.12 -8.42
N LEU A 218 12.27 -8.42 -7.12
CA LEU A 218 11.21 -9.28 -6.58
C LEU A 218 9.83 -8.64 -6.80
N ALA A 219 9.71 -7.35 -6.47
CA ALA A 219 8.48 -6.59 -6.65
C ALA A 219 8.11 -6.44 -8.13
N GLN A 220 9.08 -6.20 -9.01
CA GLN A 220 8.89 -6.18 -10.47
C GLN A 220 8.37 -7.55 -10.99
N GLY A 221 8.95 -8.63 -10.49
CA GLY A 221 8.51 -10.00 -10.79
C GLY A 221 7.07 -10.28 -10.36
N LEU A 222 6.68 -9.88 -9.15
CA LEU A 222 5.31 -10.03 -8.68
C LEU A 222 4.30 -9.19 -9.48
N GLN A 223 4.63 -7.91 -9.71
CA GLN A 223 3.76 -7.00 -10.45
C GLN A 223 3.53 -7.49 -11.88
N SER A 224 4.57 -8.00 -12.56
CA SER A 224 4.45 -8.56 -13.91
C SER A 224 3.61 -9.84 -13.94
N ARG A 225 3.78 -10.76 -12.98
CA ARG A 225 2.96 -11.98 -12.85
C ARG A 225 1.48 -11.67 -12.64
N LEU A 226 1.17 -10.72 -11.74
CA LEU A 226 -0.21 -10.33 -11.47
C LEU A 226 -0.86 -9.62 -12.68
N ARG A 227 -0.12 -8.74 -13.37
CA ARG A 227 -0.61 -8.12 -14.62
C ARG A 227 -0.90 -9.17 -15.69
N ARG A 228 -0.04 -10.17 -15.85
CA ARG A 228 -0.25 -11.27 -16.81
C ARG A 228 -1.50 -12.08 -16.47
N THR A 229 -1.69 -12.40 -15.20
CA THR A 229 -2.86 -13.15 -14.71
C THR A 229 -4.15 -12.38 -14.96
N ARG A 230 -4.16 -11.06 -14.69
CA ARG A 230 -5.30 -10.19 -15.00
C ARG A 230 -5.60 -10.09 -16.49
N ALA A 231 -4.57 -10.00 -17.33
CA ALA A 231 -4.74 -10.00 -18.78
C ALA A 231 -5.40 -11.31 -19.26
N GLN A 232 -4.92 -12.46 -18.78
CA GLN A 232 -5.49 -13.78 -19.09
C GLN A 232 -6.96 -13.89 -18.65
N LEU A 233 -7.30 -13.44 -17.44
CA LEU A 233 -8.68 -13.41 -16.96
C LEU A 233 -9.57 -12.53 -17.83
N ARG A 234 -9.09 -11.34 -18.23
CA ARG A 234 -9.83 -10.45 -19.12
C ARG A 234 -10.07 -11.08 -20.50
N ASP A 235 -9.08 -11.79 -21.02
CA ASP A 235 -9.21 -12.51 -22.29
C ASP A 235 -10.21 -13.67 -22.17
N MET A 236 -10.20 -14.42 -21.05
CA MET A 236 -11.20 -15.45 -20.76
C MET A 236 -12.61 -14.85 -20.66
N VAL A 237 -12.78 -13.74 -19.94
CA VAL A 237 -14.08 -13.05 -19.84
C VAL A 237 -14.55 -12.61 -21.22
N ARG A 238 -13.67 -12.03 -22.05
CA ARG A 238 -14.02 -11.63 -23.42
C ARG A 238 -14.47 -12.81 -24.28
N TRP A 239 -13.78 -13.95 -24.19
CA TRP A 239 -14.17 -15.18 -24.87
C TRP A 239 -15.50 -15.72 -24.35
N LEU A 240 -15.71 -15.71 -23.04
CA LEU A 240 -16.95 -16.17 -22.42
C LEU A 240 -18.12 -15.29 -22.85
N THR A 241 -17.96 -13.97 -22.87
CA THR A 241 -18.97 -13.02 -23.38
C THR A 241 -19.26 -13.27 -24.86
N PHE A 242 -18.23 -13.51 -25.68
CA PHE A 242 -18.41 -13.84 -27.10
C PHE A 242 -19.20 -15.15 -27.28
N PHE A 243 -18.87 -16.20 -26.52
CA PHE A 243 -19.60 -17.47 -26.55
C PHE A 243 -21.04 -17.33 -26.08
N VAL A 244 -21.29 -16.58 -25.00
CA VAL A 244 -22.64 -16.35 -24.47
C VAL A 244 -23.48 -15.57 -25.48
N LEU A 245 -22.99 -14.46 -26.01
CA LEU A 245 -23.69 -13.67 -27.02
C LEU A 245 -23.90 -14.47 -28.32
N GLY A 246 -22.90 -15.25 -28.74
CA GLY A 246 -23.00 -16.13 -29.91
C GLY A 246 -24.05 -17.23 -29.73
N ALA A 247 -24.07 -17.89 -28.57
CA ALA A 247 -25.06 -18.93 -28.26
C ALA A 247 -26.48 -18.35 -28.18
N VAL A 248 -26.65 -17.20 -27.53
CA VAL A 248 -27.93 -16.48 -27.48
C VAL A 248 -28.38 -16.11 -28.91
N GLY A 249 -27.50 -15.53 -29.73
CA GLY A 249 -27.81 -15.19 -31.12
C GLY A 249 -28.20 -16.40 -31.97
N LEU A 250 -27.46 -17.51 -31.85
CA LEU A 250 -27.78 -18.77 -32.53
C LEU A 250 -29.15 -19.31 -32.11
N SER A 251 -29.44 -19.34 -30.81
CA SER A 251 -30.72 -19.81 -30.29
C SER A 251 -31.90 -18.96 -30.76
N LEU A 252 -31.74 -17.63 -30.78
CA LEU A 252 -32.75 -16.70 -31.27
C LEU A 252 -32.99 -16.88 -32.78
N GLY A 253 -31.91 -17.10 -33.55
CA GLY A 253 -31.99 -17.36 -34.99
C GLY A 253 -32.70 -18.67 -35.32
N ILE A 254 -32.41 -19.75 -34.58
CA ILE A 254 -33.11 -21.04 -34.74
C ILE A 254 -34.59 -20.89 -34.39
N ALA A 255 -34.92 -20.22 -33.28
CA ALA A 255 -36.30 -19.93 -32.90
C ALA A 255 -37.05 -19.12 -33.97
N TYR A 256 -36.39 -18.09 -34.54
CA TYR A 256 -36.95 -17.31 -35.64
C TYR A 256 -37.21 -18.18 -36.88
N MET A 257 -36.25 -19.02 -37.29
CA MET A 257 -36.45 -19.92 -38.43
C MET A 257 -37.59 -20.91 -38.21
N LEU A 258 -37.70 -21.50 -37.02
CA LEU A 258 -38.77 -22.44 -36.67
C LEU A 258 -40.14 -21.74 -36.70
N THR A 259 -40.26 -20.58 -36.08
CA THR A 259 -41.52 -19.80 -36.10
C THR A 259 -41.91 -19.36 -37.52
N HIS A 260 -40.94 -19.01 -38.37
CA HIS A 260 -41.19 -18.68 -39.77
C HIS A 260 -41.64 -19.90 -40.57
N LEU A 261 -40.98 -21.05 -40.42
CA LEU A 261 -41.38 -22.31 -41.06
C LEU A 261 -42.80 -22.73 -40.69
N TYR A 262 -43.17 -22.62 -39.40
CA TYR A 262 -44.53 -22.93 -38.94
C TYR A 262 -45.60 -21.99 -39.50
N ARG A 263 -45.26 -20.73 -39.84
CA ARG A 263 -46.20 -19.78 -40.47
C ARG A 263 -46.39 -19.99 -41.97
N VAL A 264 -45.45 -20.65 -42.64
CA VAL A 264 -45.43 -20.79 -44.11
C VAL A 264 -45.96 -22.15 -44.56
N GLN A 265 -46.31 -23.06 -43.65
CA GLN A 265 -47.05 -24.25 -44.02
C GLN A 265 -48.54 -23.90 -44.27
N PRO A 266 -49.09 -24.24 -45.46
CA PRO A 266 -50.50 -24.03 -45.80
C PRO A 266 -51.45 -24.99 -45.08
#